data_AF-A0A7J8MVT1-F1
#
_entry.id   AF-A0A7J8MVT1-F1
#
_cell.length_a   1.000
_cell.length_b   1.000
_cell.length_c   1.000
_cell.angle_alpha   90.00
_cell.angle_beta   90.00
_cell.angle_gamma   90.00
#
_symmetry.space_group_name_H-M   'P 1'
#
loop_
_entity.id
_entity.type
_entity.pdbx_description
1 polymer ?
#
loop_
_entity_poly.entity_id
_entity_poly.type
_entity_poly.pdbx_seq_one_letter_code
_entity_poly.pdbx_strand_id
1 'polypeptide(L)'
;MERDPRVCVMGEDVGHYGGSYKVTKGLATKFGDLRVLDTPIAENSFTGMGIGAAMTGLRPVVEGMNMGFLLLAFNQISNNCGMLHYTSGGQFTIPIVIRGPGGVGRQLGAEHSQRLESYFQSVPG
;
A
#
# COMPACT_ATOMS: atom_id res chain seq x y z
N MET A 1 -11.94 -3.58 -8.61
CA MET A 1 -11.11 -3.92 -9.79
C MET A 1 -11.95 -4.16 -11.04
N GLU A 2 -13.07 -4.88 -10.94
CA GLU A 2 -14.00 -5.11 -12.07
C GLU A 2 -14.66 -3.81 -12.57
N ARG A 3 -15.10 -2.94 -11.64
CA ARG A 3 -15.71 -1.64 -11.98
C ARG A 3 -14.75 -0.62 -12.60
N ASP A 4 -13.46 -0.66 -12.22
CA ASP A 4 -12.48 0.35 -12.63
C ASP A 4 -11.17 -0.35 -13.04
N PRO A 5 -10.80 -0.28 -14.34
CA PRO A 5 -9.60 -0.94 -14.86
C PRO A 5 -8.30 -0.31 -14.34
N ARG A 6 -8.36 0.90 -13.76
CA ARG A 6 -7.18 1.61 -13.21
C ARG A 6 -6.78 1.10 -11.83
N VAL A 7 -7.63 0.33 -11.15
CA VAL A 7 -7.34 -0.19 -9.80
C VAL A 7 -6.38 -1.37 -9.88
N CYS A 8 -5.17 -1.24 -9.36
CA CYS A 8 -4.21 -2.34 -9.23
C CYS A 8 -3.88 -2.60 -7.76
N VAL A 9 -3.40 -3.79 -7.45
CA VAL A 9 -2.88 -4.17 -6.14
C VAL A 9 -1.39 -4.44 -6.28
N MET A 10 -0.59 -3.98 -5.34
CA MET A 10 0.84 -4.28 -5.29
C MET A 10 1.31 -4.44 -3.85
N GLY A 11 2.26 -5.32 -3.62
CA GLY A 11 2.80 -5.60 -2.30
C GLY A 11 3.51 -6.94 -2.26
N GLU A 12 3.94 -7.34 -1.07
CA GLU A 12 4.60 -8.61 -0.84
C GLU A 12 3.59 -9.76 -0.83
N ASP A 13 3.84 -10.78 -1.64
CA ASP A 13 3.05 -12.01 -1.74
C ASP A 13 1.55 -11.81 -2.07
N VAL A 14 1.14 -10.64 -2.58
CA VAL A 14 -0.26 -10.32 -2.90
C VAL A 14 -0.78 -11.02 -4.15
N GLY A 15 0.10 -11.43 -5.06
CA GLY A 15 -0.18 -12.02 -6.35
C GLY A 15 -0.51 -13.50 -6.24
N HIS A 16 0.45 -14.35 -6.60
CA HIS A 16 0.20 -15.79 -6.75
C HIS A 16 -0.07 -16.49 -5.41
N TYR A 17 0.57 -16.03 -4.34
CA TYR A 17 0.31 -16.54 -2.99
C TYR A 17 -1.04 -16.07 -2.42
N GLY A 18 -1.55 -14.93 -2.90
CA GLY A 18 -2.85 -14.36 -2.52
C GLY A 18 -2.86 -13.62 -1.18
N GLY A 19 -1.70 -13.17 -0.71
CA GLY A 19 -1.47 -12.44 0.53
C GLY A 19 -1.32 -13.36 1.75
N SER A 20 -0.61 -12.88 2.78
CA SER A 20 -0.38 -13.61 4.04
C SER A 20 -1.68 -14.01 4.73
N TYR A 21 -2.70 -13.16 4.64
CA TYR A 21 -4.03 -13.37 5.23
C TYR A 21 -5.07 -13.81 4.20
N LYS A 22 -4.65 -14.19 2.99
CA LYS A 22 -5.52 -14.65 1.89
C LYS A 22 -6.56 -13.64 1.41
N VAL A 23 -6.35 -12.35 1.66
CA VAL A 23 -7.31 -11.30 1.26
C VAL A 23 -7.29 -11.04 -0.25
N THR A 24 -6.17 -11.27 -0.92
CA THR A 24 -6.03 -11.09 -2.38
C THR A 24 -6.08 -12.42 -3.14
N LYS A 25 -6.45 -13.51 -2.47
CA LYS A 25 -6.51 -14.86 -3.06
C LYS A 25 -7.37 -14.89 -4.32
N GLY A 26 -6.79 -15.38 -5.42
CA GLY A 26 -7.46 -15.53 -6.71
C GLY A 26 -7.59 -14.24 -7.53
N LEU A 27 -7.18 -13.08 -7.01
CA LEU A 27 -7.24 -11.83 -7.75
C LEU A 27 -6.26 -11.84 -8.94
N ALA A 28 -5.04 -12.36 -8.76
CA ALA A 28 -4.07 -12.46 -9.86
C ALA A 28 -4.61 -13.35 -11.00
N THR A 29 -5.22 -14.49 -10.68
CA THR A 29 -5.87 -15.36 -11.68
C THR A 29 -7.03 -14.64 -12.40
N LYS A 30 -7.82 -13.83 -11.69
CA LYS A 30 -8.98 -13.13 -12.26
C LYS A 30 -8.60 -11.90 -13.11
N PHE A 31 -7.58 -11.13 -12.69
CA PHE A 31 -7.29 -9.81 -13.26
C PHE A 31 -5.91 -9.71 -13.94
N GLY A 32 -5.06 -10.72 -13.81
CA GLY A 32 -3.72 -10.78 -14.37
C GLY A 32 -2.64 -10.13 -13.50
N ASP A 33 -1.39 -10.52 -13.75
CA ASP A 33 -0.22 -10.13 -12.95
C ASP A 33 0.08 -8.62 -13.02
N LEU A 34 -0.31 -7.95 -14.10
CA LEU A 34 -0.17 -6.49 -14.22
C LEU A 34 -1.17 -5.71 -13.34
N ARG A 35 -2.20 -6.39 -12.81
CA ARG A 35 -3.22 -5.80 -11.94
C ARG A 35 -3.07 -6.23 -10.49
N VAL A 36 -2.32 -7.29 -10.22
CA VAL A 36 -2.02 -7.82 -8.87
C VAL A 36 -0.54 -8.22 -8.87
N LEU A 37 0.32 -7.27 -8.51
CA LEU A 37 1.76 -7.37 -8.69
C LEU A 37 2.47 -7.74 -7.38
N ASP A 38 3.19 -8.86 -7.40
CA ASP A 38 4.15 -9.18 -6.35
C ASP A 38 5.38 -8.28 -6.45
N THR A 39 5.79 -7.69 -5.32
CA THR A 39 6.93 -6.76 -5.26
C THR A 39 8.11 -7.33 -4.48
N PRO A 40 9.33 -6.82 -4.68
CA PRO A 40 10.43 -7.09 -3.76
C PRO A 40 10.09 -6.66 -2.32
N ILE A 41 10.72 -7.29 -1.34
CA ILE A 41 10.62 -6.93 0.08
C ILE A 41 11.38 -5.61 0.30
N ALA A 42 10.69 -4.51 0.05
CA ALA A 42 11.22 -3.15 0.10
C ALA A 42 10.07 -2.14 0.14
N GLU A 43 9.53 -1.89 1.33
CA GLU A 43 8.32 -1.11 1.60
C GLU A 43 8.41 0.30 1.03
N ASN A 44 9.56 0.95 1.21
CA ASN A 44 9.80 2.28 0.64
C ASN A 44 9.72 2.28 -0.89
N SER A 45 10.23 1.23 -1.54
CA SER A 45 10.30 1.12 -2.99
C SER A 45 8.93 0.87 -3.60
N PHE A 46 8.19 -0.13 -3.12
CA PHE A 46 6.87 -0.42 -3.70
C PHE A 46 5.83 0.64 -3.31
N THR A 47 5.96 1.28 -2.16
CA THR A 47 5.07 2.40 -1.80
C THR A 47 5.33 3.60 -2.71
N GLY A 48 6.60 3.93 -2.99
CA GLY A 48 6.96 4.97 -3.95
C GLY A 48 6.48 4.64 -5.37
N MET A 49 6.59 3.37 -5.80
CA MET A 49 6.03 2.89 -7.06
C MET A 49 4.51 3.09 -7.12
N GLY A 50 3.79 2.74 -6.04
CA GLY A 50 2.34 2.97 -5.93
C GLY A 50 1.99 4.45 -6.03
N ILE A 51 2.73 5.34 -5.36
CA ILE A 51 2.48 6.78 -5.44
C ILE A 51 2.73 7.28 -6.87
N GLY A 52 3.84 6.89 -7.52
CA GLY A 52 4.11 7.24 -8.92
C GLY A 52 3.05 6.71 -9.89
N ALA A 53 2.55 5.49 -9.67
CA ALA A 53 1.43 4.94 -10.42
C ALA A 53 0.14 5.76 -10.24
N ALA A 54 -0.13 6.22 -9.01
CA ALA A 54 -1.27 7.09 -8.73
C ALA A 54 -1.16 8.44 -9.45
N MET A 55 0.04 9.04 -9.49
CA MET A 55 0.31 10.28 -10.23
C MET A 55 0.07 10.16 -11.74
N THR A 56 0.29 8.97 -12.29
CA THR A 56 0.13 8.69 -13.73
C THR A 56 -1.27 8.18 -14.11
N GLY A 57 -2.21 8.19 -13.16
CA GLY A 57 -3.63 7.94 -13.42
C GLY A 57 -4.15 6.56 -13.01
N LEU A 58 -3.30 5.71 -12.41
CA LEU A 58 -3.77 4.48 -11.77
C LEU A 58 -4.40 4.75 -10.40
N ARG A 59 -5.04 3.74 -9.82
CA ARG A 59 -5.65 3.77 -8.49
C ARG A 59 -5.10 2.63 -7.63
N PRO A 60 -3.83 2.71 -7.22
CA PRO A 60 -3.15 1.60 -6.59
C PRO A 60 -3.67 1.35 -5.17
N VAL A 61 -3.72 0.06 -4.83
CA VAL A 61 -3.92 -0.45 -3.49
C VAL A 61 -2.61 -1.11 -3.07
N VAL A 62 -1.83 -0.42 -2.26
CA VAL A 62 -0.55 -0.91 -1.73
C VAL A 62 -0.83 -1.73 -0.48
N GLU A 63 -0.36 -2.98 -0.44
CA GLU A 63 -0.45 -3.86 0.73
C GLU A 63 0.93 -4.08 1.35
N GLY A 64 1.08 -3.64 2.60
CA GLY A 64 2.20 -4.07 3.45
C GLY A 64 1.86 -5.37 4.17
N MET A 65 2.83 -6.30 4.27
CA MET A 65 2.63 -7.57 4.97
C MET A 65 2.21 -7.38 6.43
N ASN A 66 2.75 -6.35 7.08
CA ASN A 66 2.29 -5.82 8.36
C ASN A 66 2.39 -4.29 8.33
N MET A 67 1.43 -3.59 8.94
CA MET A 67 1.48 -2.13 9.07
C MET A 67 2.77 -1.67 9.77
N GLY A 68 3.28 -2.44 10.74
CA GLY A 68 4.56 -2.22 11.42
C GLY A 68 5.72 -1.96 10.46
N PHE A 69 5.80 -2.70 9.36
CA PHE A 69 6.89 -2.62 8.40
C PHE A 69 6.76 -1.41 7.46
N LEU A 70 5.56 -0.85 7.30
CA LEU A 70 5.36 0.38 6.53
C LEU A 70 5.99 1.62 7.17
N LEU A 71 6.50 1.52 8.40
CA LEU A 71 7.39 2.54 8.95
C LEU A 71 8.68 2.71 8.11
N LEU A 72 9.14 1.67 7.42
CA LEU A 72 10.23 1.77 6.44
C LEU A 72 9.87 2.65 5.24
N ALA A 73 8.57 2.75 4.93
CA ALA A 73 8.03 3.61 3.88
C ALA A 73 7.49 4.94 4.41
N PHE A 74 7.72 5.30 5.68
CA PHE A 74 7.04 6.44 6.31
C PHE A 74 7.22 7.74 5.53
N ASN A 75 8.42 8.02 5.00
CA ASN A 75 8.66 9.21 4.18
C ASN A 75 7.81 9.25 2.91
N GLN A 76 7.61 8.11 2.24
CA GLN A 76 6.74 8.03 1.06
C GLN A 76 5.29 8.32 1.44
N ILE A 77 4.83 7.76 2.56
CA ILE A 77 3.47 7.95 3.05
C ILE A 77 3.27 9.40 3.50
N SER A 78 4.19 9.93 4.31
CA SER A 78 4.03 11.25 4.92
C SER A 78 4.16 12.37 3.90
N ASN A 79 5.24 12.35 3.10
CA ASN A 79 5.61 13.49 2.29
C ASN A 79 5.06 13.37 0.86
N ASN A 80 5.16 12.19 0.25
CA ASN A 80 4.78 12.02 -1.14
C ASN A 80 3.28 11.68 -1.29
N CYS A 81 2.71 10.88 -0.39
CA CYS A 81 1.27 10.63 -0.41
C CYS A 81 0.48 11.78 0.26
N GLY A 82 0.85 12.18 1.48
CA GLY A 82 0.11 13.18 2.25
C GLY A 82 0.26 14.62 1.72
N MET A 83 1.48 15.06 1.43
CA MET A 83 1.73 16.49 1.17
C MET A 83 1.79 16.86 -0.32
N LEU A 84 2.05 15.92 -1.23
CA LEU A 84 2.38 16.25 -2.62
C LEU A 84 1.25 16.97 -3.37
N HIS A 85 -0.01 16.68 -3.05
CA HIS A 85 -1.13 17.43 -3.62
C HIS A 85 -1.05 18.92 -3.27
N TYR A 86 -0.77 19.24 -2.01
CA TYR A 86 -0.64 20.60 -1.53
C TYR A 86 0.64 21.27 -2.05
N THR A 87 1.80 20.62 -1.93
CA THR A 87 3.10 21.20 -2.31
C THR A 87 3.25 21.38 -3.83
N SER A 88 2.54 20.58 -4.62
CA SER A 88 2.47 20.76 -6.08
C SER A 88 1.46 21.82 -6.52
N GLY A 89 0.75 22.50 -5.60
CA GLY A 89 -0.31 23.46 -5.95
C GLY A 89 -1.49 22.80 -6.68
N GLY A 90 -1.80 21.56 -6.34
CA GLY A 90 -2.88 20.78 -6.95
C GLY A 90 -2.55 20.16 -8.31
N GLN A 91 -1.31 20.25 -8.79
CA GLN A 91 -0.91 19.65 -10.07
C GLN A 91 -0.94 18.11 -10.04
N PHE A 92 -0.67 17.51 -8.88
CA PHE A 92 -0.78 16.07 -8.69
C PHE A 92 -1.88 15.72 -7.69
N THR A 93 -2.68 14.72 -8.01
CA THR A 93 -3.57 14.03 -7.07
C THR A 93 -3.05 12.62 -6.85
N ILE A 94 -3.01 12.14 -5.61
CA ILE A 94 -2.50 10.81 -5.27
C ILE A 94 -3.65 9.89 -4.82
N PRO A 95 -4.45 9.33 -5.75
CA PRO A 95 -5.56 8.43 -5.41
C PRO A 95 -5.04 7.02 -5.07
N ILE A 96 -4.47 6.86 -3.88
CA ILE A 96 -3.89 5.61 -3.37
C ILE A 96 -4.64 5.10 -2.13
N VAL A 97 -4.64 3.78 -1.94
CA VAL A 97 -5.04 3.15 -0.68
C VAL A 97 -3.84 2.36 -0.17
N ILE A 98 -3.48 2.56 1.09
CA ILE A 98 -2.47 1.76 1.79
C ILE A 98 -3.21 0.87 2.80
N ARG A 99 -2.92 -0.42 2.77
CA ARG A 99 -3.53 -1.42 3.66
C ARG A 99 -2.50 -2.38 4.19
N GLY A 100 -2.83 -3.00 5.30
CA GLY A 100 -2.03 -4.05 5.93
C GLY A 100 -2.68 -4.48 7.23
N PRO A 101 -2.39 -5.69 7.71
CA PRO A 101 -2.79 -6.10 9.05
C PRO A 101 -2.00 -5.30 10.08
N GLY A 102 -2.65 -4.89 11.17
CA GLY A 102 -2.01 -4.18 12.27
C GLY A 102 -2.75 -4.43 13.58
N GLY A 103 -2.16 -3.98 14.68
CA GLY A 103 -2.69 -4.20 16.02
C GLY A 103 -2.47 -5.62 16.55
N VAL A 104 -3.06 -5.89 17.72
CA VAL A 104 -2.77 -7.10 18.49
C VAL A 104 -3.60 -8.28 17.98
N GLY A 105 -2.93 -9.41 17.75
CA GLY A 105 -3.52 -10.72 17.50
C GLY A 105 -3.01 -11.78 18.48
N ARG A 106 -3.29 -13.06 18.20
CA ARG A 106 -2.87 -14.16 19.09
C ARG A 106 -1.41 -14.54 18.81
N GLN A 107 -0.51 -14.20 19.73
CA GLN A 107 0.92 -14.60 19.72
C GLN A 107 1.74 -14.10 18.51
N LEU A 108 1.47 -12.88 18.04
CA LEU A 108 2.17 -12.32 16.88
C LEU A 108 3.58 -11.75 17.19
N GLY A 109 3.91 -11.54 18.47
CA GLY A 109 5.20 -10.98 18.87
C GLY A 109 5.31 -9.46 18.70
N ALA A 110 6.50 -8.92 18.98
CA ALA A 110 6.72 -7.47 19.10
C ALA A 110 6.55 -6.71 17.78
N GLU A 111 7.01 -7.28 16.66
CA GLU A 111 7.02 -6.60 15.37
C GLU A 111 5.69 -6.69 14.60
N HIS A 112 4.79 -7.58 15.02
CA HIS A 112 3.51 -7.80 14.33
C HIS A 112 2.27 -7.34 15.12
N SER A 113 2.47 -6.64 16.25
CA SER A 113 1.38 -6.23 17.15
C SER A 113 1.25 -4.70 17.32
N GLN A 114 2.05 -3.92 16.58
CA GLN A 114 2.14 -2.48 16.76
C GLN A 114 0.86 -1.75 16.32
N ARG A 115 0.61 -0.61 16.96
CA ARG A 115 -0.46 0.35 16.66
C ARG A 115 0.18 1.61 16.11
N LEU A 116 -0.04 1.90 14.83
CA LEU A 116 0.62 3.00 14.11
C LEU A 116 -0.31 4.16 13.78
N GLU A 117 -1.56 4.07 14.22
CA GLU A 117 -2.61 5.05 13.90
C GLU A 117 -2.16 6.47 14.28
N SER A 118 -1.48 6.64 15.43
CA SER A 118 -0.97 7.94 15.89
C SER A 118 0.12 8.54 14.99
N TYR A 119 1.01 7.72 14.42
CA TYR A 119 2.04 8.18 13.50
C TYR A 119 1.41 8.81 12.27
N PHE A 120 0.46 8.10 11.64
CA PHE A 120 -0.17 8.55 10.41
C PHE A 120 -1.21 9.66 10.64
N GLN A 121 -1.94 9.65 11.76
CA GLN A 121 -2.90 10.72 12.10
C GLN A 121 -2.23 12.09 12.31
N SER A 122 -0.96 12.10 12.71
CA SER A 122 -0.20 13.35 12.86
C SER A 122 0.27 13.95 11.52
N VAL A 123 0.15 13.21 10.42
CA VAL A 123 0.51 13.68 9.08
C VAL A 123 -0.73 14.32 8.43
N PRO A 124 -0.66 15.59 8.00
CA PRO A 124 -1.73 16.21 7.21
C PRO A 124 -1.74 15.70 5.76
N GLY A 125 -2.93 15.42 5.23
CA GLY A 125 -3.13 14.96 3.85
C GLY A 125 -4.29 13.98 3.73
#